data_AF-A0AAN6G236-F1
#
_entry.id   AF-A0AAN6G236-F1
#
_cell.length_a   1.000
_cell.length_b   1.000
_cell.length_c   1.000
_cell.angle_alpha   90.00
_cell.angle_beta   90.00
_cell.angle_gamma   90.00
#
_symmetry.space_group_name_H-M   'P 1'
#
loop_
_entity.id
_entity.type
_entity.pdbx_description
1 polymer ?
#
loop_
_entity_poly.entity_id
_entity_poly.type
_entity_poly.pdbx_seq_one_letter_code
_entity_poly.pdbx_strand_id
1 'polypeptide(L)'
;MSTPAGTNASSTMNNDKSGSRLSDQQKKKNHILSEAKRREAIRAEFDRLATLVPGMEGQGRSEAVVLQATVEFMREQVGRKEELRMEARRAGMSEEEFERCYSVAQSRRSIGGGEDGRAGI
;
A
#
# COMPACT_ATOMS: atom_id res chain seq x y z
N MET A 1 75.21 16.00 -2.68
CA MET A 1 74.83 16.50 -1.35
C MET A 1 73.63 15.71 -0.88
N SER A 2 73.64 15.31 0.39
CA SER A 2 72.97 14.13 0.94
C SER A 2 71.75 14.46 1.82
N THR A 3 70.78 13.52 1.85
CA THR A 3 69.79 13.16 2.93
C THR A 3 68.63 14.13 3.24
N PRO A 4 67.49 13.70 3.87
CA PRO A 4 67.26 12.43 4.61
C PRO A 4 65.90 11.68 4.45
N ALA A 5 65.93 10.42 4.89
CA ALA A 5 64.95 9.65 5.71
C ALA A 5 63.45 9.54 5.36
N GLY A 6 62.97 8.29 5.40
CA GLY A 6 61.54 7.95 5.46
C GLY A 6 61.26 6.44 5.42
N THR A 7 61.83 5.67 6.36
CA THR A 7 61.39 4.30 6.69
C THR A 7 59.91 4.29 7.10
N ASN A 8 59.11 3.40 6.51
CA ASN A 8 57.92 2.86 7.19
C ASN A 8 57.70 1.40 6.78
N ALA A 9 58.39 0.52 7.51
CA ALA A 9 58.01 -0.86 7.68
C ALA A 9 56.92 -0.94 8.77
N SER A 10 55.95 -1.82 8.55
CA SER A 10 55.18 -2.52 9.59
C SER A 10 54.34 -1.69 10.56
N SER A 11 53.04 -1.60 10.28
CA SER A 11 52.02 -1.67 11.33
C SER A 11 50.81 -2.50 10.87
N THR A 12 51.00 -3.81 10.90
CA THR A 12 49.92 -4.72 11.33
C THR A 12 49.43 -4.26 12.71
N MET A 13 48.12 -4.40 12.94
CA MET A 13 47.37 -4.11 14.17
C MET A 13 46.74 -2.71 14.24
N ASN A 14 45.47 -2.62 13.80
CA ASN A 14 44.36 -2.16 14.65
C ASN A 14 43.03 -2.48 13.97
N ASN A 15 42.69 -3.76 14.01
CA ASN A 15 41.32 -4.22 13.93
C ASN A 15 40.69 -4.00 15.32
N ASP A 16 39.94 -2.90 15.50
CA ASP A 16 38.61 -2.90 16.15
C ASP A 16 38.12 -1.49 16.53
N LYS A 17 36.80 -1.30 16.35
CA LYS A 17 35.91 -0.22 16.86
C LYS A 17 35.96 1.13 16.13
N SER A 18 34.86 1.71 15.63
CA SER A 18 33.43 1.50 15.94
C SER A 18 32.54 2.15 14.88
N GLY A 19 32.48 1.60 13.67
CA GLY A 19 31.74 2.24 12.57
C GLY A 19 30.89 1.33 11.70
N SER A 20 30.92 0.01 11.87
CA SER A 20 30.22 -0.85 10.93
C SER A 20 29.76 -2.18 11.50
N ARG A 21 28.49 -2.47 11.18
CA ARG A 21 27.96 -3.77 10.78
C ARG A 21 27.68 -4.73 11.93
N LEU A 22 26.40 -4.74 12.33
CA LEU A 22 25.69 -5.85 12.98
C LEU A 22 26.41 -7.19 12.78
N SER A 23 26.62 -7.98 13.85
CA SER A 23 27.19 -9.33 13.73
C SER A 23 26.38 -10.17 12.72
N ASP A 24 26.98 -11.18 12.09
CA ASP A 24 26.25 -11.96 11.08
C ASP A 24 25.02 -12.69 11.65
N GLN A 25 25.10 -13.11 12.92
CA GLN A 25 23.94 -13.60 13.67
C GLN A 25 22.86 -12.51 13.84
N GLN A 26 23.27 -11.28 14.14
CA GLN A 26 22.34 -10.15 14.30
C GLN A 26 21.74 -9.69 12.97
N LYS A 27 22.50 -9.73 11.87
CA LYS A 27 21.97 -9.48 10.51
C LYS A 27 20.91 -10.52 10.15
N LYS A 28 21.18 -11.81 10.41
CA LYS A 28 20.23 -12.89 10.15
C LYS A 28 18.94 -12.71 10.96
N LYS A 29 19.06 -12.37 12.25
CA LYS A 29 17.90 -12.07 13.11
C LYS A 29 17.09 -10.89 12.59
N ASN A 30 17.76 -9.78 12.26
CA ASN A 30 17.09 -8.59 11.73
C ASN A 30 16.41 -8.88 10.39
N HIS A 31 17.05 -9.61 9.48
CA HIS A 31 16.45 -9.98 8.19
C HIS A 31 15.13 -10.75 8.38
N ILE A 32 15.10 -11.75 9.27
CA ILE A 32 13.89 -12.53 9.57
C ILE A 32 12.79 -11.63 10.13
N LEU A 33 13.13 -10.74 11.08
CA LEU A 33 12.16 -9.83 11.70
C LEU A 33 11.63 -8.78 10.71
N SER A 34 12.51 -8.19 9.90
CA SER A 34 12.15 -7.21 8.88
C SER A 34 11.24 -7.84 7.83
N GLU A 35 11.53 -9.06 7.39
CA GLU A 35 10.69 -9.76 6.40
C GLU A 35 9.36 -10.20 7.01
N ALA A 36 9.33 -10.65 8.27
CA ALA A 36 8.08 -10.96 8.96
C ALA A 36 7.17 -9.73 9.06
N LYS A 37 7.72 -8.58 9.48
CA LYS A 37 7.00 -7.31 9.53
C LYS A 37 6.53 -6.86 8.15
N ARG A 38 7.37 -7.00 7.11
CA ARG A 38 6.98 -6.70 5.73
C ARG A 38 5.79 -7.55 5.29
N ARG A 39 5.81 -8.85 5.55
CA ARG A 39 4.71 -9.76 5.20
C ARG A 39 3.43 -9.47 5.99
N GLU A 40 3.56 -9.12 7.25
CA GLU A 40 2.41 -8.70 8.07
C GLU A 40 1.76 -7.43 7.53
N ALA A 41 2.56 -6.41 7.17
CA ALA A 41 2.05 -5.20 6.55
C ALA A 41 1.32 -5.49 5.22
N ILE A 42 1.89 -6.34 4.36
CA ILE A 42 1.24 -6.74 3.10
C ILE A 42 -0.12 -7.41 3.37
N ARG A 43 -0.19 -8.32 4.34
CA ARG A 43 -1.46 -8.99 4.69
C ARG A 43 -2.50 -8.01 5.21
N ALA A 44 -2.11 -7.07 6.06
CA ALA A 44 -3.02 -6.05 6.56
C ALA A 44 -3.61 -5.20 5.41
N GLU A 45 -2.81 -4.88 4.39
CA GLU A 45 -3.31 -4.17 3.21
C GLU A 45 -4.24 -5.03 2.36
N PHE A 46 -3.99 -6.34 2.23
CA PHE A 46 -4.93 -7.26 1.57
C PHE A 46 -6.24 -7.41 2.33
N ASP A 47 -6.19 -7.49 3.66
CA ASP A 47 -7.39 -7.50 4.50
C ASP A 47 -8.19 -6.20 4.32
N ARG A 48 -7.51 -5.05 4.23
CA ARG A 48 -8.15 -3.77 3.92
C ARG A 48 -8.78 -3.74 2.52
N LEU A 49 -8.08 -4.23 1.50
CA LEU A 49 -8.65 -4.34 0.15
C LEU A 49 -9.90 -5.22 0.14
N ALA A 50 -9.87 -6.36 0.84
CA ALA A 50 -10.99 -7.28 0.99
C ALA A 50 -12.23 -6.62 1.63
N THR A 51 -12.06 -5.62 2.51
CA THR A 51 -13.19 -4.85 3.06
C THR A 51 -13.76 -3.78 2.12
N LEU A 52 -12.97 -3.32 1.14
CA LEU A 52 -13.41 -2.28 0.19
C LEU A 52 -14.14 -2.87 -1.02
N VAL A 53 -13.81 -4.11 -1.39
CA VAL A 53 -14.38 -4.79 -2.55
C VAL A 53 -15.61 -5.60 -2.10
N PRO A 54 -16.81 -5.29 -2.63
CA PRO A 54 -18.03 -6.00 -2.27
C PRO A 54 -17.88 -7.52 -2.45
N GLY A 55 -18.28 -8.28 -1.43
CA GLY A 55 -18.24 -9.75 -1.46
C GLY A 55 -16.88 -10.40 -1.18
N MET A 56 -15.82 -9.62 -0.94
CA MET A 56 -14.48 -10.15 -0.64
C MET A 56 -14.12 -10.15 0.86
N GLU A 57 -15.04 -9.78 1.74
CA GLU A 57 -14.80 -9.73 3.18
C GLU A 57 -14.28 -11.08 3.72
N GLY A 58 -13.19 -11.04 4.49
CA GLY A 58 -12.53 -12.24 5.02
C GLY A 58 -11.72 -13.05 4.00
N GLN A 59 -11.67 -12.66 2.73
CA GLN A 59 -10.85 -13.33 1.69
C GLN A 59 -9.44 -12.77 1.56
N GLY A 60 -8.94 -11.95 2.50
CA GLY A 60 -7.60 -11.34 2.44
C GLY A 60 -6.43 -12.32 2.34
N ARG A 61 -6.67 -13.63 2.55
CA ARG A 61 -5.67 -14.71 2.35
C ARG A 61 -5.62 -15.25 0.92
N SER A 62 -6.61 -14.95 0.09
CA SER A 62 -6.70 -15.35 -1.31
C SER A 62 -6.23 -14.22 -2.21
N GLU A 63 -4.94 -13.86 -2.13
CA GLU A 63 -4.35 -12.66 -2.77
C GLU A 63 -4.76 -12.49 -4.25
N ALA A 64 -4.63 -13.54 -5.05
CA ALA A 64 -4.98 -13.51 -6.48
C ALA A 64 -6.48 -13.21 -6.72
N VAL A 65 -7.36 -13.79 -5.89
CA VAL A 65 -8.82 -13.59 -5.98
C VAL A 65 -9.17 -12.16 -5.60
N VAL A 66 -8.59 -11.64 -4.51
CA VAL A 66 -8.80 -10.26 -4.07
C VAL A 66 -8.35 -9.27 -5.14
N LEU A 67 -7.17 -9.47 -5.73
CA LEU A 67 -6.69 -8.58 -6.80
C LEU A 67 -7.58 -8.61 -8.03
N GLN A 68 -8.00 -9.80 -8.47
CA GLN A 68 -8.88 -9.93 -9.62
C GLN A 68 -10.22 -9.23 -9.39
N ALA A 69 -10.88 -9.52 -8.26
CA ALA A 69 -12.14 -8.90 -7.89
C ALA A 69 -11.99 -7.37 -7.74
N THR A 70 -10.85 -6.89 -7.22
CA THR A 70 -10.56 -5.45 -7.14
C THR A 70 -10.54 -4.81 -8.52
N VAL A 71 -9.85 -5.41 -9.49
CA VAL A 71 -9.76 -4.88 -10.86
C VAL A 71 -11.13 -4.88 -11.54
N GLU A 72 -11.91 -5.95 -11.37
CA GLU A 72 -13.27 -6.05 -11.90
C GLU A 72 -14.18 -4.96 -11.30
N PHE A 73 -14.13 -4.78 -9.98
CA PHE A 73 -14.87 -3.74 -9.28
C PHE A 73 -14.47 -2.33 -9.73
N MET A 74 -13.17 -2.05 -9.91
CA MET A 74 -12.72 -0.74 -10.42
C MET A 74 -13.28 -0.45 -11.83
N ARG A 75 -13.30 -1.46 -12.71
CA ARG A 75 -13.90 -1.31 -14.05
C ARG A 75 -15.38 -1.00 -13.97
N GLU A 76 -16.11 -1.68 -13.08
CA GLU A 76 -17.53 -1.42 -12.83
C GLU A 76 -17.76 0.01 -12.31
N GLN A 77 -16.95 0.50 -11.36
CA GLN A 77 -17.07 1.87 -10.85
C GLN A 77 -16.84 2.93 -11.92
N VAL A 78 -15.85 2.71 -12.81
CA VAL A 78 -15.60 3.61 -13.95
C VAL A 78 -16.78 3.58 -14.93
N GLY A 79 -17.30 2.39 -15.26
CA GLY A 79 -18.48 2.24 -16.12
C GLY A 79 -19.71 2.94 -15.55
N ARG A 80 -20.02 2.71 -14.27
CA ARG A 80 -21.13 3.35 -13.55
C ARG A 80 -21.00 4.88 -13.55
N LYS A 81 -19.78 5.42 -13.37
CA LYS A 81 -19.57 6.87 -13.47
C LYS A 81 -19.94 7.39 -14.86
N GLU A 82 -19.54 6.67 -15.92
CA GLU A 82 -19.85 7.08 -17.30
C GLU A 82 -21.34 6.97 -17.62
N GLU A 83 -22.02 5.93 -17.15
CA GLU A 83 -23.47 5.79 -17.28
C GLU A 83 -24.20 6.98 -16.62
N LEU A 84 -23.85 7.30 -15.38
CA LEU A 84 -24.40 8.45 -14.67
C LEU A 84 -24.10 9.77 -15.39
N ARG A 85 -22.91 9.91 -15.97
CA ARG A 85 -22.51 11.08 -16.78
C ARG A 85 -23.40 11.20 -18.02
N MET A 86 -23.66 10.11 -18.72
CA MET A 86 -24.55 10.09 -19.89
C MET A 86 -25.99 10.43 -19.51
N GLU A 87 -26.49 9.90 -18.41
CA GLU A 87 -27.84 10.22 -17.90
C GLU A 87 -27.96 11.69 -17.51
N ALA A 88 -26.98 12.23 -16.79
CA ALA A 88 -26.93 13.65 -16.43
C ALA A 88 -26.94 14.55 -17.68
N ARG A 89 -26.15 14.19 -18.70
CA ARG A 89 -26.14 14.90 -19.99
C ARG A 89 -27.49 14.84 -20.69
N ARG A 90 -28.17 13.69 -20.70
CA ARG A 90 -29.53 13.55 -21.27
C ARG A 90 -30.55 14.40 -20.51
N ALA A 91 -30.36 14.57 -19.21
CA ALA A 91 -31.17 15.46 -18.37
C ALA A 91 -30.81 16.95 -18.56
N GLY A 92 -29.87 17.29 -19.44
CA GLY A 92 -29.47 18.66 -19.74
C GLY A 92 -28.43 19.26 -18.78
N MET A 93 -27.85 18.44 -17.90
CA MET A 93 -26.80 18.87 -16.96
C MET A 93 -25.48 19.08 -17.71
N SER A 94 -24.79 20.19 -17.39
CA SER A 94 -23.44 20.44 -17.91
C SER A 94 -22.42 19.47 -17.30
N GLU A 95 -21.26 19.39 -17.93
CA GLU A 95 -20.17 18.55 -17.44
C GLU A 95 -19.63 19.03 -16.09
N GLU A 96 -19.54 20.35 -15.90
CA GLU A 96 -19.08 20.95 -14.64
C GLU A 96 -20.11 20.75 -13.50
N GLU A 97 -21.39 20.76 -13.83
CA GLU A 97 -22.47 20.47 -12.87
C GLU A 97 -22.45 19.02 -12.40
N PHE A 98 -22.23 18.08 -13.33
CA PHE A 98 -22.09 16.66 -13.03
C PHE A 98 -20.91 16.39 -12.10
N GLU A 99 -19.70 16.88 -12.43
CA GLU A 99 -18.51 16.63 -11.62
C GLU A 99 -18.63 17.23 -10.21
N ARG A 100 -19.26 18.40 -10.05
CA ARG A 100 -19.55 18.97 -8.72
C ARG A 100 -20.50 18.07 -7.91
N CYS A 101 -21.62 17.65 -8.50
CA CYS A 101 -22.56 16.77 -7.81
C CYS A 101 -21.94 15.42 -7.45
N TYR A 102 -21.20 14.82 -8.40
CA TYR A 102 -20.55 13.53 -8.20
C TYR A 102 -19.51 13.60 -7.08
N SER A 103 -18.68 14.64 -7.04
CA SER A 103 -17.68 14.84 -5.98
C SER A 103 -18.31 14.97 -4.58
N VAL A 104 -19.39 15.77 -4.46
CA VAL A 104 -20.13 15.91 -3.20
C VAL A 104 -20.77 14.58 -2.77
N ALA A 105 -21.37 13.84 -3.72
CA ALA A 105 -21.97 12.54 -3.44
C ALA A 105 -20.93 11.52 -2.96
N GLN A 106 -19.75 11.47 -3.58
CA GLN A 106 -18.66 10.58 -3.17
C GLN A 106 -18.09 10.95 -1.80
N SER A 107 -18.00 12.24 -1.48
CA SER A 107 -17.55 12.71 -0.16
C SER A 107 -18.55 12.37 0.96
N ARG A 108 -19.86 12.37 0.66
CA ARG A 108 -20.89 11.92 1.62
C ARG A 108 -20.83 10.40 1.83
N ARG A 109 -20.59 9.64 0.77
CA ARG A 109 -20.46 8.18 0.82
C ARG A 109 -19.25 7.72 1.63
N SER A 110 -18.14 8.46 1.61
CA SER A 110 -16.96 8.15 2.43
C SER A 110 -17.15 8.46 3.92
N ILE A 111 -18.07 9.36 4.28
CA ILE A 111 -18.36 9.74 5.67
C ILE A 111 -19.45 8.84 6.31
N GLY A 112 -20.33 8.25 5.50
CA GLY A 112 -21.46 7.41 5.98
C GLY A 112 -21.26 5.89 5.91
N GLY A 113 -20.04 5.38 5.71
CA GLY A 113 -19.77 3.95 5.53
C GLY A 113 -19.64 3.11 6.81
N GLY A 114 -20.02 3.64 7.96
CA GLY A 114 -20.09 2.90 9.22
C GLY A 114 -21.55 2.75 9.65
N GLU A 115 -22.01 1.52 9.77
CA GLU A 115 -23.35 1.12 10.24
C GLU A 115 -24.46 1.24 9.19
N ASP A 116 -24.90 0.10 8.62
CA ASP A 116 -26.32 -0.23 8.50
C ASP A 116 -26.53 -1.65 7.93
N GLY A 117 -27.23 -2.51 8.70
CA GLY A 117 -28.19 -3.43 8.08
C GLY A 117 -27.95 -4.93 8.14
N ARG A 118 -27.56 -5.51 9.29
CA ARG A 118 -28.04 -6.85 9.66
C ARG A 118 -29.58 -6.82 9.69
N ALA A 119 -30.24 -7.20 8.59
CA ALA A 119 -31.64 -7.59 8.62
C ALA A 119 -31.69 -9.10 8.87
N GLY A 120 -31.90 -9.47 10.13
CA GLY A 120 -32.36 -10.81 10.45
C GLY A 120 -33.82 -10.96 10.03
N ILE A 121 -34.10 -12.03 9.28
CA ILE A 121 -35.22 -12.96 9.49
C ILE A 121 -34.68 -14.33 9.08
#